data_AF-A0AA45C8P2-F1
#
_entry.id   AF-A0AA45C8P2-F1
#
_cell.length_a   1.000
_cell.length_b   1.000
_cell.length_c   1.000
_cell.angle_alpha   90.00
_cell.angle_beta   90.00
_cell.angle_gamma   90.00
#
_symmetry.space_group_name_H-M   'P 1'
#
loop_
_entity.id
_entity.type
_entity.pdbx_description
1 polymer ?
#
loop_
_entity_poly.entity_id
_entity_poly.type
_entity_poly.pdbx_seq_one_letter_code
_entity_poly.pdbx_strand_id
1 'polypeptide(L)'
;MKLLLHVCCAPDLTISYKRLIEQNINPTLYFYNPNIHPIDEYKKRLNEVIKLKKIWYLENIEAEYKQKEFFNAINKNLNNNRCYECIKLRLKKSAEIAKKNNFENFSTTLFASPRKNHDMIKSIGEKIAKDFELNFMYFNFRANDGVKEAAKLCRNMNIYRQTYCGCSYSIFEAKKLEKISKEEKYNNLVENIGEKNANMYFKNFKKDVLKIPQDIPYSVIKDNINILKNFKPRIILIKKEIAQEFNIVKSGRIKLKDWKGKFIVW
;
A
#
# COMPACT_ATOMS: atom_id res chain seq x y z
N MET A 1 4.61 -9.65 29.86
CA MET A 1 4.22 -8.25 29.59
C MET A 1 2.85 -8.22 28.93
N LYS A 2 1.90 -7.43 29.45
CA LYS A 2 0.59 -7.22 28.79
C LYS A 2 0.68 -6.07 27.78
N LEU A 3 0.44 -6.36 26.50
CA LEU A 3 0.52 -5.39 25.41
C LEU A 3 -0.80 -5.34 24.63
N LEU A 4 -1.43 -4.17 24.58
CA LEU A 4 -2.48 -3.90 23.61
C LEU A 4 -1.86 -3.49 22.26
N LEU A 5 -2.16 -4.21 21.19
CA LEU A 5 -1.67 -3.88 19.85
C LEU A 5 -2.80 -3.33 19.00
N HIS A 6 -2.70 -2.05 18.67
CA HIS A 6 -3.57 -1.46 17.66
C HIS A 6 -3.26 -2.03 16.26
N VAL A 7 -4.28 -2.55 15.59
CA VAL A 7 -4.18 -3.21 14.28
C VAL A 7 -4.81 -2.34 13.19
N CYS A 8 -4.02 -1.99 12.18
CA CYS A 8 -4.51 -1.23 11.02
C CYS A 8 -5.07 -2.09 9.88
N CYS A 9 -4.52 -3.30 9.69
CA CYS A 9 -4.91 -4.25 8.66
C CYS A 9 -4.20 -5.59 8.89
N ALA A 10 -4.69 -6.65 8.25
CA ALA A 10 -4.09 -7.98 8.34
C ALA A 10 -2.65 -8.04 7.79
N PRO A 11 -2.29 -7.42 6.64
CA PRO A 11 -0.91 -7.46 6.15
C PRO A 11 0.13 -6.93 7.14
N ASP A 12 -0.14 -5.78 7.76
CA ASP A 12 0.76 -5.19 8.75
C ASP A 12 0.80 -6.05 10.03
N LEU A 13 -0.34 -6.63 10.43
CA LEU A 13 -0.40 -7.58 11.54
C LEU A 13 0.49 -8.82 11.31
N THR A 14 0.61 -9.33 10.07
CA THR A 14 1.39 -10.57 9.83
C THR A 14 2.82 -10.49 10.33
N ILE A 15 3.54 -9.45 9.92
CA ILE A 15 4.93 -9.28 10.32
C ILE A 15 5.04 -8.76 11.75
N SER A 16 4.12 -7.88 12.19
CA SER A 16 4.10 -7.40 13.57
C SER A 16 3.97 -8.55 14.56
N TYR A 17 3.01 -9.46 14.33
CA TYR A 17 2.79 -10.60 15.20
C TYR A 17 4.00 -11.53 15.23
N LYS A 18 4.54 -11.90 14.05
CA LYS A 18 5.75 -12.72 13.97
C LYS A 18 6.90 -12.16 14.80
N ARG A 19 7.20 -10.85 14.66
CA ARG A 19 8.29 -10.19 15.39
C ARG A 19 8.04 -10.08 16.89
N LEU A 20 6.79 -9.94 17.31
CA LEU A 20 6.43 -9.89 18.73
C LEU A 20 6.59 -11.27 19.38
N ILE A 21 6.17 -12.33 18.71
CA ILE A 21 6.34 -13.71 19.20
C ILE A 21 7.81 -14.10 19.28
N GLU A 22 8.66 -13.69 18.32
CA GLU A 22 10.12 -13.86 18.39
C GLU A 22 10.75 -13.21 19.65
N GLN A 23 10.06 -12.24 20.25
CA GLN A 23 10.47 -11.55 21.48
C GLN A 23 9.68 -12.03 22.71
N ASN A 24 8.95 -13.15 22.62
CA ASN A 24 8.08 -13.68 23.68
C ASN A 24 6.98 -12.71 24.13
N ILE A 25 6.47 -11.89 23.20
CA ILE A 25 5.37 -10.95 23.45
C ILE A 25 4.12 -11.45 22.73
N ASN A 26 3.10 -11.83 23.49
CA ASN A 26 1.77 -12.16 22.96
C ASN A 26 0.81 -10.97 23.15
N PRO A 27 0.43 -10.25 22.08
CA PRO A 27 -0.42 -9.06 22.19
C PRO A 27 -1.92 -9.39 22.18
N THR A 28 -2.72 -8.58 22.88
CA THR A 28 -4.17 -8.52 22.66
C THR A 28 -4.46 -7.50 21.55
N LEU A 29 -5.21 -7.92 20.52
CA LEU A 29 -5.43 -7.10 19.33
C LEU A 29 -6.55 -6.07 19.53
N TYR A 30 -6.38 -4.88 18.98
CA TYR A 30 -7.42 -3.86 18.91
C TYR A 30 -7.55 -3.30 17.48
N PHE A 31 -8.58 -3.74 16.75
CA PHE A 31 -8.82 -3.27 15.38
C PHE A 31 -9.71 -2.03 15.37
N TYR A 32 -9.11 -0.85 15.33
CA TYR A 32 -9.85 0.42 15.29
C TYR A 32 -9.37 1.32 14.15
N ASN A 33 -10.25 1.48 13.16
CA ASN A 33 -9.95 2.09 11.88
C ASN A 33 -11.15 2.86 11.32
N PRO A 34 -11.64 3.90 12.01
CA PRO A 34 -12.81 4.67 11.56
C PRO A 34 -12.56 5.37 10.21
N ASN A 35 -11.29 5.53 9.83
CA ASN A 35 -10.88 6.14 8.59
C ASN A 35 -11.10 5.27 7.34
N ILE A 36 -11.33 3.95 7.47
CA ILE A 36 -11.46 3.08 6.29
C ILE A 36 -12.77 3.43 5.58
N HIS A 37 -12.71 3.57 4.27
CA HIS A 37 -13.80 3.94 3.38
C HIS A 37 -13.54 3.29 2.01
N PRO A 38 -14.55 2.71 1.34
CA PRO A 38 -15.94 2.60 1.78
C PRO A 38 -16.12 1.53 2.87
N ILE A 39 -17.36 1.36 3.36
CA ILE A 39 -17.70 0.36 4.39
C ILE A 39 -17.30 -1.07 3.97
N ASP A 40 -17.39 -1.39 2.68
CA ASP A 40 -17.01 -2.72 2.20
C ASP A 40 -15.51 -3.00 2.35
N GLU A 41 -14.66 -1.97 2.17
CA GLU A 41 -13.24 -2.10 2.47
C GLU A 41 -13.01 -2.33 3.97
N TYR A 42 -13.77 -1.65 4.83
CA TYR A 42 -13.67 -1.84 6.28
C TYR A 42 -14.01 -3.29 6.65
N LYS A 43 -15.17 -3.79 6.19
CA LYS A 43 -15.60 -5.18 6.40
C LYS A 43 -14.57 -6.17 5.90
N LYS A 44 -14.04 -5.94 4.70
CA LYS A 44 -13.01 -6.80 4.10
C LYS A 44 -11.74 -6.85 4.95
N ARG A 45 -11.21 -5.70 5.37
CA ARG A 45 -10.01 -5.63 6.23
C ARG A 45 -10.25 -6.24 7.62
N LEU A 46 -11.41 -6.03 8.21
CA LEU A 46 -11.80 -6.64 9.48
C LEU A 46 -11.85 -8.17 9.37
N ASN A 47 -12.47 -8.70 8.31
CA ASN A 47 -12.57 -10.13 8.08
C ASN A 47 -11.20 -10.81 7.96
N GLU A 48 -10.22 -10.16 7.32
CA GLU A 48 -8.85 -10.68 7.24
C GLU A 48 -8.15 -10.69 8.61
N VAL A 49 -8.40 -9.68 9.45
CA VAL A 49 -7.86 -9.65 10.83
C VAL A 49 -8.52 -10.76 11.68
N ILE A 50 -9.83 -10.97 11.55
CA ILE A 50 -10.55 -12.07 12.20
C ILE A 50 -10.03 -13.43 11.72
N LYS A 51 -9.73 -13.57 10.43
CA LYS A 51 -9.09 -14.78 9.88
C LYS A 51 -7.76 -15.06 10.56
N LEU A 52 -6.88 -14.06 10.68
CA LEU A 52 -5.61 -14.20 11.39
C LEU A 52 -5.79 -14.51 12.87
N LYS A 53 -6.75 -13.84 13.54
CA LYS A 53 -7.12 -14.11 14.93
C LYS A 53 -7.44 -15.60 15.14
N LYS A 54 -8.24 -16.18 14.25
CA LYS A 54 -8.62 -17.60 14.32
C LYS A 54 -7.42 -18.53 14.08
N ILE A 55 -6.60 -18.24 13.08
CA ILE A 55 -5.43 -19.07 12.73
C ILE A 55 -4.39 -19.09 13.86
N TRP A 56 -4.22 -17.98 14.56
CA TRP A 56 -3.18 -17.81 15.60
C TRP A 56 -3.73 -17.82 17.03
N TYR A 57 -5.02 -18.11 17.21
CA TYR A 57 -5.69 -18.14 18.52
C TYR A 57 -5.48 -16.86 19.35
N LEU A 58 -5.62 -15.70 18.71
CA LEU A 58 -5.36 -14.40 19.34
C LEU A 58 -6.57 -13.85 20.09
N GLU A 59 -6.30 -13.17 21.19
CA GLU A 59 -7.29 -12.33 21.85
C GLU A 59 -7.52 -11.05 21.04
N ASN A 60 -8.77 -10.57 21.02
CA ASN A 60 -9.09 -9.27 20.45
C ASN A 60 -10.12 -8.52 21.30
N ILE A 61 -10.00 -7.21 21.29
CA ILE A 61 -11.03 -6.29 21.75
C ILE A 61 -11.72 -5.73 20.52
N GLU A 62 -13.05 -5.87 20.47
CA GLU A 62 -13.85 -5.36 19.37
C GLU A 62 -14.00 -3.84 19.46
N ALA A 63 -14.03 -3.19 18.30
CA ALA A 63 -14.24 -1.76 18.20
C ALA A 63 -15.40 -1.48 17.26
N GLU A 64 -16.27 -0.55 17.65
CA GLU A 64 -17.34 -0.07 16.78
C GLU A 64 -16.76 0.75 15.61
N TYR A 65 -17.32 0.56 14.42
CA TYR A 65 -16.97 1.37 13.25
C TYR A 65 -17.68 2.73 13.28
N LYS A 66 -16.98 3.76 13.77
CA LYS A 66 -17.51 5.13 13.88
C LYS A 66 -16.82 6.10 12.93
N GLN A 67 -17.20 6.08 11.65
CA GLN A 67 -16.59 6.94 10.63
C GLN A 67 -16.71 8.44 10.93
N LYS A 68 -17.79 8.87 11.62
CA LYS A 68 -17.95 10.27 12.07
C LYS A 68 -16.79 10.76 12.93
N GLU A 69 -16.19 9.90 13.77
CA GLU A 69 -15.04 10.26 14.60
C GLU A 69 -13.82 10.63 13.75
N PHE A 70 -13.61 9.91 12.65
CA PHE A 70 -12.54 10.24 11.70
C PHE A 70 -12.75 11.62 11.06
N PHE A 71 -13.96 11.89 10.54
CA PHE A 71 -14.25 13.18 9.91
C PHE A 71 -14.14 14.34 10.90
N ASN A 72 -14.65 14.18 12.13
CA ASN A 72 -14.53 15.18 13.18
C ASN A 72 -13.07 15.48 13.53
N ALA A 73 -12.23 14.43 13.64
CA ALA A 73 -10.83 14.59 13.99
C ALA A 73 -10.03 15.36 12.93
N ILE A 74 -10.34 15.17 11.64
CA ILE A 74 -9.59 15.81 10.54
C ILE A 74 -10.17 17.16 10.10
N ASN A 75 -11.38 17.53 10.55
CA ASN A 75 -12.15 18.66 10.02
C ASN A 75 -11.37 19.98 10.05
N LYS A 76 -10.53 20.20 11.07
CA LYS A 76 -9.72 21.42 11.21
C LYS A 76 -8.40 21.41 10.43
N ASN A 77 -7.96 20.27 9.89
CA ASN A 77 -6.58 20.05 9.42
C ASN A 77 -6.52 19.23 8.11
N LEU A 78 -7.31 19.60 7.11
CA LEU A 78 -7.46 18.84 5.87
C LEU A 78 -6.20 18.83 4.97
N ASN A 79 -5.42 19.93 4.94
CA ASN A 79 -4.42 20.11 3.88
C ASN A 79 -2.97 19.73 4.24
N ASN A 80 -2.54 19.74 5.51
CA ASN A 80 -1.17 19.34 5.87
C ASN A 80 -1.02 18.36 7.05
N ASN A 81 -2.07 18.16 7.87
CA ASN A 81 -1.97 17.33 9.09
C ASN A 81 -3.02 16.21 9.19
N ARG A 82 -3.77 15.91 8.11
CA ARG A 82 -4.79 14.84 8.11
C ARG A 82 -4.27 13.50 8.62
N CYS A 83 -3.11 13.06 8.11
CA CYS A 83 -2.53 11.78 8.51
C CYS A 83 -2.10 11.79 9.99
N TYR A 84 -1.60 12.92 10.47
CA TYR A 84 -1.25 13.13 11.87
C TYR A 84 -2.50 12.97 12.75
N GLU A 85 -3.58 13.70 12.47
CA GLU A 85 -4.83 13.62 13.23
C GLU A 85 -5.47 12.23 13.19
N CYS A 86 -5.44 11.58 12.02
CA CYS A 86 -5.94 10.22 11.87
C CYS A 86 -5.18 9.22 12.76
N ILE A 87 -3.84 9.33 12.83
CA ILE A 87 -3.01 8.45 13.65
C ILE A 87 -3.21 8.79 15.13
N LYS A 88 -3.25 10.08 15.48
CA LYS A 88 -3.52 10.55 16.84
C LYS A 88 -4.86 10.03 17.37
N LEU A 89 -5.94 10.14 16.60
CA LEU A 89 -7.25 9.57 16.95
C LEU A 89 -7.14 8.08 17.28
N ARG A 90 -6.49 7.32 16.41
CA ARG A 90 -6.40 5.86 16.55
C ARG A 90 -5.54 5.43 17.74
N LEU A 91 -4.41 6.09 17.95
CA LEU A 91 -3.55 5.82 19.11
C LEU A 91 -4.21 6.26 20.42
N LYS A 92 -4.94 7.39 20.42
CA LYS A 92 -5.67 7.85 21.61
C LYS A 92 -6.76 6.86 22.00
N LYS A 93 -7.56 6.39 21.02
CA LYS A 93 -8.57 5.36 21.26
C LYS A 93 -7.94 4.06 21.79
N SER A 94 -6.77 3.71 21.30
CA SER A 94 -6.04 2.52 21.76
C SER A 94 -5.56 2.68 23.20
N ALA A 95 -5.07 3.85 23.59
CA ALA A 95 -4.69 4.15 24.97
C ALA A 95 -5.91 4.13 25.93
N GLU A 96 -7.06 4.70 25.51
CA GLU A 96 -8.31 4.63 26.27
C GLU A 96 -8.72 3.16 26.55
N ILE A 97 -8.65 2.31 25.52
CA ILE A 97 -8.96 0.88 25.65
C ILE A 97 -7.91 0.16 26.49
N ALA A 98 -6.64 0.49 26.35
CA ALA A 98 -5.56 -0.10 27.14
C ALA A 98 -5.77 0.19 28.63
N LYS A 99 -5.99 1.46 29.02
CA LYS A 99 -6.24 1.86 30.41
C LYS A 99 -7.50 1.20 30.96
N LYS A 100 -8.62 1.21 30.19
CA LYS A 100 -9.89 0.58 30.61
C LYS A 100 -9.75 -0.93 30.90
N ASN A 101 -8.84 -1.62 30.21
CA ASN A 101 -8.64 -3.07 30.34
C ASN A 101 -7.35 -3.43 31.09
N ASN A 102 -6.80 -2.49 31.88
CA ASN A 102 -5.62 -2.71 32.73
C ASN A 102 -4.37 -3.21 31.98
N PHE A 103 -4.16 -2.73 30.75
CA PHE A 103 -2.88 -2.87 30.06
C PHE A 103 -1.93 -1.77 30.52
N GLU A 104 -0.66 -2.11 30.72
CA GLU A 104 0.41 -1.15 31.01
C GLU A 104 1.07 -0.61 29.73
N ASN A 105 1.00 -1.40 28.65
CA ASN A 105 1.71 -1.13 27.41
C ASN A 105 0.74 -1.14 26.23
N PHE A 106 0.94 -0.23 25.28
CA PHE A 106 0.28 -0.30 23.98
C PHE A 106 1.26 0.01 22.84
N SER A 107 0.94 -0.50 21.65
CA SER A 107 1.71 -0.26 20.43
C SER A 107 0.80 -0.29 19.21
N THR A 108 1.38 -0.27 18.01
CA THR A 108 0.66 -0.19 16.74
C THR A 108 1.34 -0.95 15.62
N THR A 109 0.55 -1.67 14.81
CA THR A 109 1.04 -2.29 13.57
C THR A 109 1.39 -1.27 12.49
N LEU A 110 1.09 0.03 12.68
CA LEU A 110 1.48 1.08 11.72
C LEU A 110 2.99 1.14 11.49
N PHE A 111 3.80 0.63 12.42
CA PHE A 111 5.25 0.49 12.24
C PHE A 111 5.63 -0.55 11.17
N ALA A 112 4.75 -1.48 10.79
CA ALA A 112 5.02 -2.42 9.70
C ALA A 112 4.88 -1.77 8.31
N SER A 113 4.12 -0.68 8.19
CA SER A 113 3.75 -0.11 6.89
C SER A 113 4.89 0.72 6.28
N PRO A 114 5.50 0.38 5.13
CA PRO A 114 6.64 1.13 4.57
C PRO A 114 6.33 2.59 4.21
N ARG A 115 5.05 2.99 4.20
CA ARG A 115 4.57 4.34 3.87
C ARG A 115 4.39 5.24 5.08
N LYS A 116 4.60 4.75 6.31
CA LYS A 116 4.35 5.51 7.54
C LYS A 116 5.65 6.02 8.15
N ASN A 117 5.64 7.26 8.61
CA ASN A 117 6.78 7.87 9.30
C ASN A 117 6.83 7.35 10.75
N HIS A 118 7.95 6.71 11.14
CA HIS A 118 8.13 6.12 12.47
C HIS A 118 8.20 7.19 13.56
N ASP A 119 9.02 8.23 13.35
CA ASP A 119 9.26 9.27 14.35
C ASP A 119 7.98 10.03 14.69
N MET A 120 7.16 10.31 13.68
CA MET A 120 5.84 10.92 13.87
C MET A 120 4.92 10.02 14.70
N ILE A 121 4.85 8.71 14.39
CA ILE A 121 4.02 7.76 15.15
C ILE A 121 4.53 7.64 16.59
N LYS A 122 5.86 7.55 16.77
CA LYS A 122 6.52 7.47 18.07
C LYS A 122 6.20 8.69 18.93
N SER A 123 6.40 9.89 18.39
CA SER A 123 6.11 11.15 19.10
C SER A 123 4.63 11.28 19.49
N ILE A 124 3.69 10.89 18.61
CA ILE A 124 2.26 10.89 18.94
C ILE A 124 1.97 9.89 20.07
N GLY A 125 2.47 8.67 19.95
CA GLY A 125 2.24 7.60 20.91
C GLY A 125 2.80 7.91 22.30
N GLU A 126 4.03 8.43 22.38
CA GLU A 126 4.68 8.82 23.64
C GLU A 126 3.92 9.94 24.37
N LYS A 127 3.45 10.96 23.63
CA LYS A 127 2.61 12.03 24.22
C LYS A 127 1.32 11.47 24.81
N ILE A 128 0.63 10.62 24.06
CA ILE A 128 -0.62 9.98 24.52
C ILE A 128 -0.33 9.05 25.70
N ALA A 129 0.77 8.30 25.67
CA ALA A 129 1.13 7.40 26.75
C ALA A 129 1.34 8.14 28.07
N LYS A 130 2.00 9.31 28.03
CA LYS A 130 2.15 10.20 29.17
C LYS A 130 0.79 10.65 29.73
N ASP A 131 -0.13 11.09 28.86
CA ASP A 131 -1.46 11.57 29.28
C ASP A 131 -2.32 10.48 29.93
N PHE A 132 -2.08 9.20 29.61
CA PHE A 132 -2.84 8.05 30.12
C PHE A 132 -2.07 7.23 31.18
N GLU A 133 -0.85 7.62 31.52
CA GLU A 133 0.08 6.86 32.38
C GLU A 133 0.28 5.41 31.89
N LEU A 134 0.61 5.28 30.61
CA LEU A 134 0.89 4.03 29.92
C LEU A 134 2.30 4.09 29.32
N ASN A 135 2.79 2.95 28.84
CA ASN A 135 4.00 2.85 28.04
C ASN A 135 3.64 2.66 26.56
N PHE A 136 4.19 3.51 25.69
CA PHE A 136 4.10 3.30 24.23
C PHE A 136 5.33 2.57 23.72
N MET A 137 5.13 1.32 23.32
CA MET A 137 6.22 0.45 22.87
C MET A 137 6.50 0.66 21.38
N TYR A 138 7.74 1.02 21.04
CA TYR A 138 8.20 1.09 19.66
C TYR A 138 8.77 -0.26 19.20
N PHE A 139 8.38 -0.69 18.00
CA PHE A 139 8.93 -1.88 17.35
C PHE A 139 9.22 -1.60 15.88
N ASN A 140 10.44 -1.85 15.43
CA ASN A 140 10.78 -1.73 14.01
C ASN A 140 10.46 -3.03 13.24
N PHE A 141 9.18 -3.24 12.93
CA PHE A 141 8.74 -4.42 12.18
C PHE A 141 9.27 -4.51 10.73
N ARG A 142 9.88 -3.43 10.22
CA ARG A 142 10.45 -3.38 8.86
C ARG A 142 11.89 -3.88 8.79
N ALA A 143 12.56 -3.99 9.94
CA ALA A 143 13.95 -4.45 10.00
C ALA A 143 14.10 -5.87 9.43
N ASN A 144 15.32 -6.20 9.00
CA ASN A 144 15.69 -7.54 8.52
C ASN A 144 14.73 -8.04 7.42
N ASP A 145 14.55 -7.23 6.37
CA ASP A 145 13.68 -7.54 5.22
C ASP A 145 12.19 -7.77 5.57
N GLY A 146 11.72 -7.27 6.72
CA GLY A 146 10.35 -7.47 7.22
C GLY A 146 9.25 -7.11 6.22
N VAL A 147 9.47 -6.13 5.33
CA VAL A 147 8.51 -5.78 4.27
C VAL A 147 8.37 -6.88 3.21
N LYS A 148 9.49 -7.49 2.80
CA LYS A 148 9.47 -8.61 1.84
C LYS A 148 8.86 -9.86 2.48
N GLU A 149 9.20 -10.09 3.75
CA GLU A 149 8.67 -11.19 4.55
C GLU A 149 7.16 -11.07 4.74
N ALA A 150 6.64 -9.89 5.11
CA ALA A 150 5.20 -9.62 5.17
C ALA A 150 4.50 -9.96 3.85
N ALA A 151 5.10 -9.59 2.71
CA ALA A 151 4.54 -9.91 1.41
C ALA A 151 4.53 -11.42 1.12
N LYS A 152 5.52 -12.19 1.61
CA LYS A 152 5.55 -13.66 1.53
C LYS A 152 4.47 -14.28 2.41
N LEU A 153 4.35 -13.84 3.67
CA LEU A 153 3.33 -14.31 4.61
C LEU A 153 1.92 -14.08 4.06
N CYS A 154 1.65 -12.88 3.53
CA CYS A 154 0.36 -12.58 2.93
C CYS A 154 0.02 -13.50 1.74
N ARG A 155 1.01 -13.84 0.89
CA ARG A 155 0.79 -14.78 -0.22
C ARG A 155 0.50 -16.18 0.30
N ASN A 156 1.31 -16.67 1.22
CA ASN A 156 1.20 -18.02 1.77
C ASN A 156 -0.13 -18.25 2.50
N MET A 157 -0.61 -17.23 3.22
CA MET A 157 -1.85 -17.31 4.01
C MET A 157 -3.09 -16.82 3.23
N ASN A 158 -2.92 -16.46 1.95
CA ASN A 158 -3.96 -15.85 1.11
C ASN A 158 -4.66 -14.68 1.81
N ILE A 159 -3.88 -13.71 2.28
CA ILE A 159 -4.35 -12.50 2.96
C ILE A 159 -4.58 -11.40 1.94
N TYR A 160 -5.77 -10.81 1.97
CA TYR A 160 -6.07 -9.65 1.13
C TYR A 160 -5.13 -8.48 1.44
N ARG A 161 -4.54 -7.91 0.38
CA ARG A 161 -3.64 -6.75 0.45
C ARG A 161 -4.29 -5.54 -0.19
N GLN A 162 -4.53 -4.52 0.63
CA GLN A 162 -5.05 -3.24 0.20
C GLN A 162 -4.06 -2.47 -0.70
N THR A 163 -4.59 -1.64 -1.61
CA THR A 163 -3.80 -0.81 -2.51
C THR A 163 -3.62 0.63 -2.01
N TYR A 164 -4.41 1.05 -1.02
CA TYR A 164 -4.46 2.41 -0.48
C TYR A 164 -4.58 2.40 1.06
N CYS A 165 -4.38 3.56 1.69
CA CYS A 165 -4.34 3.68 3.16
C CYS A 165 -5.67 3.32 3.83
N GLY A 166 -6.78 3.52 3.13
CA GLY A 166 -8.15 3.25 3.61
C GLY A 166 -9.03 4.49 3.62
N CYS A 167 -8.52 5.70 3.71
CA CYS A 167 -9.39 6.89 3.74
C CYS A 167 -9.83 7.37 2.36
N SER A 168 -11.01 7.98 2.30
CA SER A 168 -11.60 8.57 1.09
C SER A 168 -10.64 9.56 0.41
N TYR A 169 -9.93 10.36 1.19
CA TYR A 169 -8.91 11.28 0.67
C TYR A 169 -7.78 10.56 -0.06
N SER A 170 -7.28 9.44 0.48
CA SER A 170 -6.21 8.67 -0.19
C SER A 170 -6.67 8.03 -1.50
N ILE A 171 -7.97 7.74 -1.64
CA ILE A 171 -8.56 7.31 -2.93
C ILE A 171 -8.55 8.47 -3.91
N PHE A 172 -8.98 9.65 -3.48
CA PHE A 172 -9.05 10.83 -4.34
C PHE A 172 -7.65 11.30 -4.79
N GLU A 173 -6.69 11.31 -3.87
CA GLU A 173 -5.27 11.58 -4.17
C GLU A 173 -4.72 10.59 -5.20
N ALA A 174 -4.98 9.29 -5.03
CA ALA A 174 -4.55 8.28 -5.99
C ALA A 174 -5.18 8.49 -7.38
N LYS A 175 -6.47 8.83 -7.46
CA LYS A 175 -7.15 9.17 -8.72
C LYS A 175 -6.56 10.42 -9.38
N LYS A 176 -6.26 11.46 -8.59
CA LYS A 176 -5.63 12.70 -9.09
C LYS A 176 -4.24 12.41 -9.66
N LEU A 177 -3.40 11.67 -8.93
CA LEU A 177 -2.06 11.26 -9.39
C LEU A 177 -2.13 10.36 -10.62
N GLU A 178 -3.14 9.50 -10.72
CA GLU A 178 -3.35 8.69 -11.90
C GLU A 178 -3.68 9.54 -13.14
N LYS A 179 -4.54 10.56 -12.98
CA LYS A 179 -4.87 11.51 -14.04
C LYS A 179 -3.64 12.29 -14.51
N ILE A 180 -2.90 12.88 -13.57
CA ILE A 180 -1.65 13.60 -13.85
C ILE A 180 -0.66 12.68 -14.59
N SER A 181 -0.44 11.47 -14.07
CA SER A 181 0.47 10.52 -14.71
C SER A 181 0.00 10.11 -16.10
N LYS A 182 -1.31 10.00 -16.35
CA LYS A 182 -1.87 9.71 -17.67
C LYS A 182 -1.58 10.87 -18.63
N GLU A 183 -1.80 12.10 -18.20
CA GLU A 183 -1.53 13.32 -18.99
C GLU A 183 -0.04 13.45 -19.31
N GLU A 184 0.84 13.29 -18.32
CA GLU A 184 2.30 13.26 -18.53
C GLU A 184 2.70 12.18 -19.53
N LYS A 185 2.14 10.96 -19.42
CA LYS A 185 2.44 9.87 -20.36
C LYS A 185 1.99 10.19 -21.77
N TYR A 186 0.84 10.83 -21.92
CA TYR A 186 0.33 11.29 -23.21
C TYR A 186 1.23 12.38 -23.80
N ASN A 187 1.60 13.41 -23.03
CA ASN A 187 2.46 14.49 -23.50
C ASN A 187 3.85 13.97 -23.94
N ASN A 188 4.43 13.04 -23.17
CA ASN A 188 5.66 12.37 -23.57
C ASN A 188 5.51 11.62 -24.91
N LEU A 189 4.33 11.04 -25.21
CA LEU A 189 4.08 10.43 -26.52
C LEU A 189 4.00 11.49 -27.61
N VAL A 190 3.28 12.59 -27.39
CA VAL A 190 3.19 13.71 -28.35
C VAL A 190 4.58 14.22 -28.72
N GLU A 191 5.45 14.44 -27.73
CA GLU A 191 6.83 14.92 -27.95
C GLU A 191 7.70 13.95 -28.75
N ASN A 192 7.52 12.64 -28.59
CA ASN A 192 8.41 11.63 -29.18
C ASN A 192 7.90 11.04 -30.50
N ILE A 193 6.59 10.93 -30.68
CA ILE A 193 5.99 10.27 -31.85
C ILE A 193 5.01 11.19 -32.61
N GLY A 194 4.83 12.43 -32.16
CA GLY A 194 3.92 13.41 -32.76
C GLY A 194 2.47 13.22 -32.32
N GLU A 195 1.70 14.31 -32.33
CA GLU A 195 0.31 14.35 -31.85
C GLU A 195 -0.60 13.36 -32.58
N LYS A 196 -0.48 13.25 -33.90
CA LYS A 196 -1.27 12.29 -34.71
C LYS A 196 -1.10 10.86 -34.23
N ASN A 197 0.14 10.41 -34.03
CA ASN A 197 0.41 9.04 -33.57
C ASN A 197 0.05 8.88 -32.09
N ALA A 198 0.33 9.87 -31.25
CA ALA A 198 -0.07 9.84 -29.84
C ALA A 198 -1.59 9.63 -29.72
N ASN A 199 -2.39 10.43 -30.41
CA ASN A 199 -3.85 10.27 -30.46
C ASN A 199 -4.28 8.87 -30.93
N MET A 200 -3.68 8.38 -32.02
CA MET A 200 -4.05 7.10 -32.62
C MET A 200 -3.74 5.89 -31.70
N TYR A 201 -2.59 5.92 -31.02
CA TYR A 201 -2.08 4.76 -30.30
C TYR A 201 -2.35 4.79 -28.79
N PHE A 202 -2.67 5.96 -28.21
CA PHE A 202 -2.91 6.08 -26.77
C PHE A 202 -4.13 5.31 -26.26
N LYS A 203 -5.03 4.88 -27.17
CA LYS A 203 -6.08 3.89 -26.86
C LYS A 203 -5.53 2.58 -26.23
N ASN A 204 -4.24 2.29 -26.43
CA ASN A 204 -3.56 1.15 -25.83
C ASN A 204 -2.99 1.41 -24.41
N PHE A 205 -3.27 2.57 -23.80
CA PHE A 205 -2.84 2.88 -22.44
C PHE A 205 -3.40 1.88 -21.42
N LYS A 206 -2.52 1.32 -20.58
CA LYS A 206 -2.77 0.27 -19.58
C LYS A 206 -3.32 -1.05 -20.15
N LYS A 207 -3.11 -1.33 -21.43
CA LYS A 207 -3.48 -2.63 -22.01
C LYS A 207 -2.71 -3.77 -21.33
N ASP A 208 -3.39 -4.86 -21.00
CA ASP A 208 -2.76 -6.00 -20.32
C ASP A 208 -1.65 -6.63 -21.17
N VAL A 209 -1.93 -6.85 -22.46
CA VAL A 209 -0.96 -7.33 -23.45
C VAL A 209 -0.90 -6.33 -24.60
N LEU A 210 0.25 -5.67 -24.74
CA LEU A 210 0.53 -4.75 -25.84
C LEU A 210 1.29 -5.48 -26.93
N LYS A 211 0.72 -5.59 -28.12
CA LYS A 211 1.25 -6.38 -29.23
C LYS A 211 2.03 -5.52 -30.23
N ILE A 212 3.24 -5.94 -30.59
CA ILE A 212 4.07 -5.30 -31.60
C ILE A 212 4.23 -6.27 -32.78
N PRO A 213 3.80 -5.91 -34.01
CA PRO A 213 3.39 -4.57 -34.45
C PRO A 213 1.87 -4.26 -34.40
N GLN A 214 1.01 -5.19 -33.97
CA GLN A 214 -0.45 -5.08 -34.17
C GLN A 214 -1.09 -3.89 -33.46
N ASP A 215 -0.65 -3.57 -32.24
CA ASP A 215 -1.18 -2.44 -31.46
C ASP A 215 -0.36 -1.17 -31.68
N ILE A 216 0.96 -1.32 -31.81
CA ILE A 216 1.92 -0.25 -32.04
C ILE A 216 2.86 -0.71 -33.17
N PRO A 217 2.82 -0.07 -34.35
CA PRO A 217 3.69 -0.42 -35.47
C PRO A 217 5.17 -0.24 -35.15
N TYR A 218 6.03 -1.01 -35.84
CA TYR A 218 7.49 -0.87 -35.71
C TYR A 218 7.96 0.57 -36.00
N SER A 219 7.37 1.23 -37.00
CA SER A 219 7.72 2.61 -37.38
C SER A 219 7.56 3.64 -36.25
N VAL A 220 6.71 3.37 -35.26
CA VAL A 220 6.48 4.25 -34.09
C VAL A 220 7.57 4.07 -33.03
N ILE A 221 8.18 2.89 -32.97
CA ILE A 221 9.15 2.52 -31.92
C ILE A 221 10.57 2.34 -32.43
N LYS A 222 10.78 2.37 -33.75
CA LYS A 222 12.06 2.08 -34.43
C LYS A 222 13.25 2.83 -33.81
N ASP A 223 13.06 4.10 -33.46
CA ASP A 223 14.13 4.95 -32.95
C ASP A 223 14.23 4.88 -31.41
N ASN A 224 13.15 4.46 -30.74
CA ASN A 224 13.08 4.47 -29.29
C ASN A 224 12.01 3.52 -28.72
N ILE A 225 12.35 2.24 -28.54
CA ILE A 225 11.48 1.26 -27.88
C ILE A 225 11.05 1.65 -26.45
N ASN A 226 11.81 2.52 -25.76
CA ASN A 226 11.43 2.96 -24.41
C ASN A 226 10.16 3.78 -24.39
N ILE A 227 9.70 4.30 -25.52
CA ILE A 227 8.42 4.99 -25.59
C ILE A 227 7.26 4.10 -25.15
N LEU A 228 7.42 2.77 -25.25
CA LEU A 228 6.45 1.79 -24.79
C LEU A 228 6.12 1.92 -23.29
N LYS A 229 7.03 2.48 -22.47
CA LYS A 229 6.80 2.75 -21.05
C LYS A 229 5.61 3.69 -20.79
N ASN A 230 5.31 4.56 -21.75
CA ASN A 230 4.24 5.54 -21.62
C ASN A 230 2.85 4.92 -21.85
N PHE A 231 2.75 3.76 -22.48
CA PHE A 231 1.50 3.00 -22.55
C PHE A 231 1.22 2.16 -21.29
N LYS A 232 2.16 2.04 -20.35
CA LYS A 232 2.01 1.23 -19.12
C LYS A 232 1.46 -0.20 -19.33
N PRO A 233 1.98 -0.99 -20.29
CA PRO A 233 1.49 -2.36 -20.50
C PRO A 233 1.92 -3.30 -19.36
N ARG A 234 1.13 -4.34 -19.06
CA ARG A 234 1.58 -5.39 -18.13
C ARG A 234 2.57 -6.34 -18.81
N ILE A 235 2.31 -6.67 -20.07
CA ILE A 235 3.12 -7.56 -20.92
C ILE A 235 3.24 -6.93 -22.30
N ILE A 236 4.42 -7.05 -22.91
CA ILE A 236 4.68 -6.66 -24.29
C ILE A 236 4.92 -7.95 -25.08
N LEU A 237 4.05 -8.23 -26.02
CA LEU A 237 4.19 -9.34 -26.95
C LEU A 237 4.81 -8.81 -28.24
N ILE A 238 6.03 -9.20 -28.55
CA ILE A 238 6.81 -8.64 -29.65
C ILE A 238 7.27 -9.75 -30.59
N LYS A 239 7.08 -9.55 -31.90
CA LYS A 239 7.59 -10.48 -32.92
C LYS A 239 9.12 -10.59 -32.84
N LYS A 240 9.65 -11.80 -33.02
CA LYS A 240 11.08 -12.09 -32.96
C LYS A 240 11.94 -11.17 -33.83
N GLU A 241 11.52 -10.89 -35.07
CA GLU A 241 12.29 -10.07 -35.99
C GLU A 241 12.42 -8.63 -35.49
N ILE A 242 11.32 -8.07 -34.97
CA ILE A 242 11.31 -6.71 -34.39
C ILE A 242 12.08 -6.67 -33.06
N ALA A 243 12.00 -7.74 -32.25
CA ALA A 243 12.69 -7.82 -30.97
C ALA A 243 14.22 -7.77 -31.14
N GLN A 244 14.74 -8.39 -32.20
CA GLN A 244 16.17 -8.43 -32.51
C GLN A 244 16.76 -7.04 -32.77
N GLU A 245 16.01 -6.14 -33.44
CA GLU A 245 16.40 -4.74 -33.65
C GLU A 245 16.69 -3.98 -32.34
N PHE A 246 16.10 -4.42 -31.23
CA PHE A 246 16.27 -3.82 -29.91
C PHE A 246 17.13 -4.67 -28.95
N ASN A 247 17.88 -5.65 -29.47
CA ASN A 247 18.68 -6.61 -28.70
C ASN A 247 17.85 -7.43 -27.68
N ILE A 248 16.57 -7.66 -27.97
CA ILE A 248 15.68 -8.48 -27.15
C ILE A 248 15.68 -9.91 -27.71
N VAL A 249 16.59 -10.74 -27.21
CA VAL A 249 16.81 -12.11 -27.72
C VAL A 249 15.98 -13.19 -27.02
N LYS A 250 15.37 -12.88 -25.87
CA LYS A 250 14.57 -13.84 -25.09
C LYS A 250 13.44 -13.20 -24.31
N SER A 251 12.41 -13.98 -24.04
CA SER A 251 11.30 -13.60 -23.16
C SER A 251 11.78 -13.41 -21.71
N GLY A 252 11.22 -12.42 -21.00
CA GLY A 252 11.57 -12.15 -19.62
C GLY A 252 11.31 -10.71 -19.17
N ARG A 253 11.81 -10.37 -17.97
CA ARG A 253 11.82 -8.97 -17.51
C ARG A 253 13.10 -8.28 -17.98
N ILE A 254 12.99 -7.43 -18.98
CA ILE A 254 14.11 -6.78 -19.66
C ILE A 254 14.17 -5.33 -19.21
N LYS A 255 15.38 -4.87 -18.85
CA LYS A 255 15.66 -3.47 -18.55
C LYS A 255 16.10 -2.77 -19.83
N LEU A 256 15.39 -1.72 -20.21
CA LEU A 256 15.66 -0.86 -21.35
C LEU A 256 15.87 0.57 -20.81
N LYS A 257 17.12 1.04 -20.82
CA LYS A 257 17.56 2.28 -20.14
C LYS A 257 16.98 2.41 -18.71
N ASP A 258 16.04 3.33 -18.51
CA ASP A 258 15.40 3.68 -17.23
C ASP A 258 14.13 2.87 -16.93
N TRP A 259 13.70 1.99 -17.82
CA TRP A 259 12.46 1.23 -17.70
C TRP A 259 12.71 -0.28 -17.69
N LYS A 260 11.86 -1.03 -16.98
CA LYS A 260 11.88 -2.50 -16.97
C LYS A 260 10.50 -3.03 -17.37
N GLY A 261 10.43 -3.70 -18.51
CA GLY A 261 9.20 -4.29 -19.07
C GLY A 261 9.23 -5.82 -19.02
N LYS A 262 8.05 -6.47 -19.04
CA LYS A 262 7.93 -7.91 -19.27
C LYS A 262 7.68 -8.15 -20.75
N PHE A 263 8.65 -8.71 -21.45
CA PHE A 263 8.60 -9.01 -22.87
C PHE A 263 8.36 -10.51 -23.07
N ILE A 264 7.49 -10.83 -24.02
CA ILE A 264 7.30 -12.17 -24.58
C ILE A 264 7.65 -12.05 -26.05
N VAL A 265 8.72 -12.73 -26.45
CA VAL A 265 9.14 -12.85 -27.85
C VAL A 265 8.43 -14.06 -28.43
N TRP A 266 7.78 -13.89 -29.58
CA TRP A 266 7.09 -14.95 -30.31
C TRP A 266 7.50 -14.95 -31.78
#